data_AF-A0A3P3EV78-F1
#
_entry.id   AF-A0A3P3EV78-F1
#
_cell.length_a   1.000
_cell.length_b   1.000
_cell.length_c   1.000
_cell.angle_alpha   90.00
_cell.angle_beta   90.00
_cell.angle_gamma   90.00
#
_symmetry.space_group_name_H-M   'P 1'
#
loop_
_entity.id
_entity.type
_entity.pdbx_description
1 polymer ?
#
loop_
_entity_poly.entity_id
_entity_poly.type
_entity_poly.pdbx_seq_one_letter_code
_entity_poly.pdbx_strand_id
1 'polypeptide(L)' 'MRLAHGLIVLPDLVAGGPKSVDRILTPLTAIQAARALDIALIDISKTYGRQAARNVALFMEYPGLID' A
#
# COMPACT_ATOMS: atom_id res chain seq x y z
N MET A 1 -4.83 -23.78 27.59
CA MET A 1 -6.28 -23.72 27.30
C MET A 1 -6.55 -24.59 26.08
N ARG A 2 -7.32 -25.68 26.22
CA ARG A 2 -7.67 -26.61 25.13
C ARG A 2 -9.18 -26.58 25.00
N LEU A 3 -9.69 -26.23 23.81
CA LEU A 3 -11.12 -26.12 23.58
C LEU A 3 -11.72 -27.54 23.39
N ALA A 4 -13.02 -27.67 23.65
CA ALA A 4 -13.73 -28.94 23.83
C ALA A 4 -13.66 -29.95 22.66
N HIS A 5 -13.04 -29.60 21.53
CA HIS A 5 -12.95 -30.43 20.32
C HIS A 5 -11.51 -30.72 19.88
N GLY A 6 -10.54 -30.70 20.81
CA GLY A 6 -9.15 -31.04 20.50
C GLY A 6 -8.37 -29.95 19.74
N LEU A 7 -9.00 -28.80 19.49
CA LEU A 7 -8.33 -27.62 18.94
C LEU A 7 -7.40 -27.01 20.00
N ILE A 8 -6.11 -26.95 19.65
CA ILE A 8 -5.07 -26.29 20.44
C ILE A 8 -5.02 -24.84 19.98
N VAL A 9 -5.34 -23.91 20.88
CA VAL A 9 -5.12 -22.48 20.64
C VAL A 9 -3.63 -22.21 20.89
N LEU A 10 -2.88 -21.96 19.82
CA LEU A 10 -1.56 -21.33 19.92
C LEU A 10 -1.79 -19.81 20.01
N PRO A 11 -1.43 -19.16 21.13
CA PRO A 11 -1.44 -17.70 21.19
C PRO A 11 -0.34 -17.20 20.27
N ASP A 12 -0.74 -16.45 19.23
CA ASP A 12 0.20 -15.73 18.38
C ASP A 12 0.95 -14.64 19.16
N LEU A 13 0.35 -14.16 20.26
CA LEU A 13 0.92 -13.12 21.12
C LEU A 13 0.68 -13.46 22.61
N VAL A 14 1.74 -13.42 23.42
CA VAL A 14 1.66 -13.51 24.88
C VAL A 14 1.28 -12.14 25.45
N ALA A 15 0.19 -12.05 26.21
CA ALA A 15 -0.17 -10.82 26.93
C ALA A 15 0.95 -10.44 27.92
N GLY A 16 1.65 -9.32 27.66
CA GLY A 16 2.80 -8.87 28.44
C GLY A 16 4.16 -9.38 27.95
N GLY A 17 4.21 -10.20 26.89
CA GLY A 17 5.46 -10.58 26.22
C GLY A 17 5.99 -9.46 25.31
N PRO A 18 7.29 -9.49 24.95
CA PRO A 18 7.82 -8.55 23.96
C PRO A 18 7.00 -8.71 22.67
N LYS A 19 6.42 -7.60 22.16
CA LYS A 19 5.78 -7.58 20.85
C LYS A 19 6.83 -7.93 19.80
N SER A 20 6.88 -9.20 19.38
CA SER A 20 7.59 -9.56 18.16
C SER A 20 6.83 -8.89 17.03
N VAL A 21 7.43 -7.88 16.42
CA VAL A 21 6.81 -7.20 15.29
C VAL A 21 6.76 -8.20 14.15
N ASP A 22 5.55 -8.63 13.78
CA ASP A 22 5.34 -9.43 12.58
C ASP A 22 5.85 -8.61 11.40
N ARG A 23 7.03 -9.00 10.90
CA ARG A 23 7.69 -8.55 9.68
C ARG A 23 7.41 -7.08 9.33
N ILE A 24 8.31 -6.20 9.77
CA ILE A 24 8.32 -4.81 9.31
C ILE A 24 8.50 -4.83 7.78
N LEU A 25 7.47 -4.39 7.04
CA LEU A 25 7.60 -4.14 5.61
C LEU A 25 8.70 -3.10 5.42
N THR A 26 9.60 -3.33 4.46
CA THR A 26 10.67 -2.39 4.16
C THR A 26 10.06 -1.01 3.93
N PRO A 27 10.58 0.06 4.57
CA PRO A 27 10.06 1.39 4.38
C PRO A 27 9.99 1.73 2.89
N LEU A 28 8.78 2.00 2.41
CA LEU A 28 8.59 2.41 1.03
C LEU A 28 9.18 3.82 0.92
N THR A 29 10.28 3.96 0.19
CA THR A 29 10.80 5.30 -0.10
C THR A 29 9.72 6.03 -0.90
N ALA A 30 9.21 7.15 -0.40
CA ALA A 30 8.13 7.92 -1.03
C ALA A 30 8.44 8.25 -2.51
N ILE A 31 9.73 8.33 -2.84
CA ILE A 31 10.27 8.53 -4.18
C ILE A 31 9.88 7.41 -5.15
N GLN A 32 9.90 6.14 -4.71
CA GLN A 32 9.57 5.00 -5.58
C GLN A 32 8.07 4.89 -5.86
N ALA A 33 7.22 5.19 -4.87
CA ALA A 33 5.77 5.17 -5.04
C ALA A 33 5.29 6.28 -5.98
N ALA A 34 5.81 7.51 -5.81
CA ALA A 34 5.51 8.63 -6.70
C ALA A 34 5.90 8.32 -8.16
N ARG A 35 7.09 7.75 -8.37
CA ARG A 35 7.58 7.40 -9.72
C ARG A 35 6.69 6.41 -10.46
N ALA A 36 6.14 5.42 -9.76
CA ALA A 36 5.23 4.44 -10.38
C ALA A 36 3.93 5.11 -10.84
N LEU A 37 3.41 6.06 -10.06
CA LEU A 37 2.21 6.81 -10.41
C LEU A 37 2.47 7.77 -11.57
N ASP A 38 3.63 8.43 -11.61
CA ASP A 38 4.02 9.29 -12.74
C ASP A 38 4.02 8.50 -14.06
N ILE A 39 4.58 7.29 -14.06
CA ILE A 39 4.61 6.42 -15.25
C ILE A 39 3.19 6.06 -15.69
N ALA A 40 2.32 5.66 -14.75
CA ALA A 40 0.94 5.31 -15.06
C ALA A 40 0.16 6.50 -15.65
N LEU A 41 0.35 7.71 -15.11
CA LEU A 41 -0.30 8.92 -15.62
C LEU A 41 0.18 9.29 -17.04
N ILE A 42 1.47 9.10 -17.33
CA ILE A 42 2.02 9.26 -18.68
C ILE A 42 1.35 8.30 -19.66
N ASP A 43 1.17 7.03 -19.28
CA ASP A 43 0.57 6.04 -20.16
C ASP A 43 -0.93 6.29 -20.36
N ILE A 44 -1.66 6.69 -19.31
CA ILE A 44 -3.05 7.16 -19.43
C ILE A 44 -3.14 8.35 -20.38
N SER A 45 -2.21 9.31 -20.28
CA SER A 45 -2.16 10.48 -21.16
C SER A 45 -1.96 10.09 -22.62
N LYS A 46 -1.10 9.10 -22.90
CA LYS A 46 -0.88 8.59 -24.26
C LYS A 46 -2.09 7.85 -24.82
N THR A 47 -2.77 7.04 -24.00
CA THR A 47 -3.89 6.20 -24.47
C THR A 47 -5.21 6.95 -24.56
N TYR A 48 -5.50 7.82 -23.58
CA TYR A 48 -6.82 8.46 -23.41
C TYR A 48 -6.76 10.00 -23.46
N GLY A 49 -5.57 10.57 -23.64
CA GLY A 49 -5.37 12.01 -23.71
C GLY A 49 -5.08 12.65 -22.35
N ARG A 50 -4.51 13.86 -22.40
CA ARG A 50 -4.05 14.61 -21.23
C ARG A 50 -5.15 14.89 -20.20
N GLN A 51 -6.38 15.15 -20.66
CA GLN A 51 -7.51 15.43 -19.76
C GLN A 51 -7.84 14.22 -18.87
N ALA A 52 -7.75 12.99 -19.40
CA ALA A 52 -8.02 11.77 -18.66
C ALA A 52 -6.97 11.56 -17.55
N ALA A 53 -5.69 11.72 -17.88
CA ALA A 53 -4.61 11.65 -16.89
C ALA A 53 -4.77 12.70 -15.79
N ARG A 54 -5.13 13.93 -16.16
CA ARG A 54 -5.39 15.02 -15.20
C ARG A 54 -6.55 14.70 -14.24
N ASN A 55 -7.63 14.13 -14.74
CA ASN A 55 -8.77 13.74 -13.91
C ASN A 55 -8.39 12.62 -12.92
N VAL A 56 -7.59 11.65 -13.34
CA VAL A 56 -7.11 10.57 -12.46
C VAL A 56 -6.17 11.13 -11.38
N ALA A 57 -5.24 12.00 -11.75
CA ALA A 57 -4.36 12.67 -10.78
C ALA A 57 -5.16 13.46 -9.74
N LEU A 58 -6.17 14.23 -10.19
CA LEU A 58 -7.07 14.98 -9.29
C LEU A 58 -7.87 14.06 -8.36
N PHE A 59 -8.41 12.95 -8.88
CA PHE A 59 -9.15 11.98 -8.08
C PHE A 59 -8.29 11.34 -6.97
N MET A 60 -7.00 11.18 -7.22
CA MET A 60 -6.03 10.65 -6.25
C MET A 60 -5.41 11.73 -5.37
N GLU A 61 -5.84 12.99 -5.50
CA GLU A 61 -5.24 14.17 -4.85
C GLU A 61 -3.72 14.25 -5.08
N TYR A 62 -3.26 13.74 -6.24
CA TYR A 62 -1.84 13.62 -6.53
C TYR A 62 -1.27 14.95 -7.03
N PRO A 63 -0.27 15.52 -6.34
CA PRO A 63 0.30 16.83 -6.70
C PRO A 63 1.36 16.74 -7.82
N GLY A 64 1.68 15.52 -8.29
CA GLY A 64 2.74 15.28 -9.26
C GLY A 64 2.41 15.79 -10.67
N LEU A 65 3.42 15.76 -11.53
CA LEU A 65 3.48 16.57 -12.75
C LEU A 65 2.31 16.31 -13.71
N ILE A 66 1.57 17.37 -14.02
CA ILE A 66 0.57 17.41 -15.10
C ILE A 66 1.03 18.48 -16.10
N ASP A 67 2.10 18.21 -16.85
CA ASP A 67 2.55 19.04 -17.98
C ASP A 67 2.54 18.23 -19.30
#